data_AF-A0AAD9QCQ3-F1
#
_entry.id   AF-A0AAD9QCQ3-F1
#
_cell.length_a   1.000
_cell.length_b   1.000
_cell.length_c   1.000
_cell.angle_alpha   90.00
_cell.angle_beta   90.00
_cell.angle_gamma   90.00
#
_symmetry.space_group_name_H-M   'P 1'
#
loop_
_entity.id
_entity.type
_entity.pdbx_description
1 polymer ?
#
loop_
_entity_poly.entity_id
_entity_poly.type
_entity_poly.pdbx_seq_one_letter_code
_entity_poly.pdbx_strand_id
1 'polypeptide(L)' 'MSKILILDHLTPRMQELYGNAKSFKTRFGFQFCWAKNGTIFLRRSEDSRPLKVRGPDDLSRIIQDEQEALN' A
#
# COMPACT_ATOMS: atom_id res chain seq x y z
N MET A 1 15.72 17.82 6.46
CA MET A 1 16.38 16.93 5.46
C MET A 1 15.30 16.26 4.62
N SER A 2 15.15 16.70 3.38
CA SER A 2 14.15 16.18 2.44
C SER A 2 14.59 14.78 1.97
N LYS A 3 13.85 13.73 2.33
CA LYS A 3 14.11 12.38 1.80
C LYS A 3 13.67 12.35 0.35
N ILE A 4 14.62 12.50 -0.58
CA ILE A 4 14.39 12.36 -2.01
C ILE A 4 14.34 10.86 -2.32
N LEU A 5 13.13 10.33 -2.45
CA LEU A 5 12.88 8.96 -2.90
C LEU A 5 12.84 8.99 -4.43
N ILE A 6 13.97 8.70 -5.07
CA ILE A 6 14.02 8.52 -6.51
C ILE A 6 13.47 7.13 -6.83
N LEU A 7 12.18 7.04 -7.17
CA LEU A 7 11.62 5.87 -7.83
C LEU A 7 11.65 6.11 -9.34
N ASP A 8 12.81 5.94 -9.96
CA ASP A 8 13.08 6.19 -11.39
C ASP A 8 12.10 5.43 -12.32
N HIS A 9 11.62 4.26 -11.88
CA HIS A 9 10.69 3.41 -12.64
C HIS A 9 9.21 3.55 -12.24
N LEU A 10 8.87 4.40 -11.26
CA LEU A 10 7.47 4.63 -10.91
C LEU A 10 7.02 5.97 -11.46
N THR A 11 5.93 5.93 -12.23
CA THR A 11 5.22 7.14 -12.63
C THR A 11 4.89 8.01 -11.41
N PRO A 12 4.87 9.35 -11.52
CA PRO A 12 4.59 10.24 -10.38
C PRO A 12 3.30 9.88 -9.64
N ARG A 13 2.28 9.45 -10.38
CA ARG A 13 1.03 8.92 -9.84
C ARG A 13 1.22 7.71 -8.92
N MET A 14 2.13 6.80 -9.25
CA MET A 14 2.46 5.66 -8.38
C MET A 14 3.29 6.06 -7.17
N GLN A 15 4.12 7.10 -7.27
CA GLN A 15 4.85 7.61 -6.11
C GLN A 15 3.88 8.16 -5.07
N GLU A 16 2.88 8.95 -5.51
CA GLU A 16 1.79 9.41 -4.64
C GLU A 16 1.00 8.24 -4.05
N LEU A 17 0.64 7.25 -4.87
CA LEU A 17 -0.06 6.05 -4.42
C LEU A 17 0.75 5.28 -3.37
N TYR A 18 2.06 5.15 -3.57
CA TYR A 18 2.97 4.47 -2.64
C TYR A 18 3.12 5.26 -1.35
N GLY A 19 3.18 6.59 -1.41
CA GLY A 19 3.13 7.47 -0.24
C GLY A 19 1.87 7.25 0.58
N ASN A 20 0.70 7.25 -0.08
CA ASN A 20 -0.58 6.95 0.54
C ASN A 20 -0.60 5.55 1.17
N ALA A 21 -0.13 4.52 0.44
CA ALA A 21 -0.05 3.16 0.94
C ALA A 21 0.92 3.00 2.12
N LYS A 22 2.00 3.79 2.18
CA LYS A 22 2.90 3.83 3.35
C LYS A 22 2.24 4.44 4.57
N SER A 23 1.57 5.58 4.40
CA SER A 23 0.79 6.20 5.50
C SER A 23 -0.31 5.26 5.98
N PHE A 24 -0.96 4.57 5.04
CA PHE A 24 -1.95 3.54 5.30
C PHE A 24 -1.37 2.36 6.09
N LYS A 25 -0.22 1.84 5.66
CA LYS A 25 0.52 0.79 6.37
C LYS A 25 0.71 1.15 7.85
N THR A 26 1.18 2.37 8.13
CA THR A 26 1.39 2.85 9.51
C THR A 26 0.09 2.98 10.28
N ARG A 27 -0.99 3.45 9.64
CA ARG A 27 -2.29 3.69 10.29
C ARG A 27 -3.04 2.40 10.62
N PHE A 28 -2.92 1.37 9.78
CA PHE A 28 -3.65 0.11 9.92
C PHE A 28 -2.76 -1.07 10.40
N GLY A 29 -1.45 -0.84 10.57
CA GLY A 29 -0.54 -1.85 11.11
C GLY A 29 -0.14 -2.95 10.12
N PHE A 30 -0.12 -2.67 8.82
CA PHE A 30 0.41 -3.64 7.84
C PHE A 30 1.92 -3.81 8.03
N GLN A 31 2.45 -5.04 7.98
CA GLN A 31 3.90 -5.25 8.14
C GLN A 31 4.69 -4.95 6.87
N PHE A 32 4.12 -5.17 5.69
CA PHE A 32 4.83 -5.01 4.42
C PHE A 32 4.07 -4.14 3.41
N CYS A 33 4.82 -3.31 2.69
CA CYS A 33 4.33 -2.47 1.60
C CYS A 33 5.45 -2.38 0.55
N TRP A 34 5.16 -2.74 -0.70
CA TRP A 34 6.14 -2.67 -1.79
C TRP A 34 5.47 -2.38 -3.13
N ALA A 35 6.24 -1.85 -4.08
CA ALA A 35 5.80 -1.65 -5.46
C ALA A 35 6.42 -2.72 -6.37
N LYS A 36 5.64 -3.31 -7.28
CA LYS A 36 6.16 -4.22 -8.31
C LYS A 36 5.36 -4.05 -9.61
N ASN A 37 6.05 -3.83 -10.73
CA ASN A 37 5.45 -3.62 -12.06
C ASN A 37 4.32 -2.58 -12.05
N GLY A 38 4.50 -1.51 -11.29
CA GLY A 38 3.53 -0.44 -11.18
C GLY A 38 2.25 -0.77 -10.41
N THR A 39 2.22 -1.88 -9.70
CA THR A 39 1.17 -2.21 -8.72
C THR A 39 1.76 -2.11 -7.32
N ILE A 40 1.04 -1.49 -6.40
CA ILE A 40 1.43 -1.47 -4.99
C ILE A 40 0.83 -2.70 -4.31
N PHE A 41 1.60 -3.31 -3.43
CA PHE A 41 1.20 -4.48 -2.68
C PHE A 41 1.29 -4.16 -1.19
N LEU A 42 0.23 -4.48 -0.46
CA LEU A 42 0.16 -4.41 0.98
C LEU A 42 0.02 -5.81 1.54
N ARG A 43 0.68 -6.08 2.66
CA ARG A 43 0.56 -7.36 3.35
C ARG A 43 0.60 -7.16 4.85
N ARG A 44 -0.37 -7.74 5.54
CA ARG A 44 -0.53 -7.58 6.98
C ARG A 44 0.52 -8.36 7.75
N SER A 45 0.62 -9.65 7.48
CA SER A 45 1.63 -10.54 8.08
C SER A 45 2.19 -11.53 7.07
N GLU A 46 3.25 -12.24 7.45
CA GLU A 46 3.90 -13.24 6.60
C GLU A 46 3.03 -14.45 6.23
N ASP A 47 1.89 -14.62 6.89
CA ASP A 47 0.89 -15.65 6.57
C ASP A 47 -0.26 -15.09 5.69
N SER A 48 -0.53 -13.78 5.78
CA SER A 48 -1.63 -13.14 5.04
C SER A 48 -1.35 -13.05 3.54
N ARG A 49 -2.42 -13.00 2.74
CA ARG A 49 -2.30 -12.81 1.29
C ARG A 49 -1.89 -11.36 0.97
N PRO A 50 -1.04 -11.13 -0.04
CA PRO A 50 -0.71 -9.79 -0.49
C PRO A 50 -1.89 -9.16 -1.24
N LEU A 51 -2.31 -7.99 -0.78
CA LEU A 51 -3.40 -7.20 -1.33
C LEU A 51 -2.85 -6.25 -2.39
N LYS A 52 -3.50 -6.20 -3.56
CA LYS A 52 -3.09 -5.37 -4.69
C LYS A 52 -3.81 -4.03 -4.61
N VAL A 53 -3.03 -2.96 -4.57
CA VAL A 53 -3.49 -1.58 -4.61
C VAL A 53 -3.15 -1.01 -5.98
N ARG A 54 -4.16 -0.74 -6.80
CA ARG A 54 -4.02 -0.13 -8.13
C ARG A 54 -4.42 1.34 -8.11
N GLY A 55 -5.23 1.74 -7.15
CA GLY A 55 -5.67 3.10 -6.94
C GLY A 55 -6.01 3.40 -5.48
N PRO A 56 -6.32 4.68 -5.18
CA PRO A 56 -6.70 5.09 -3.84
C PRO A 56 -8.02 4.43 -3.39
N ASP A 57 -8.91 4.08 -4.32
CA ASP A 57 -10.15 3.36 -4.02
C ASP A 57 -9.89 1.94 -3.49
N ASP A 58 -8.86 1.27 -4.01
CA ASP A 58 -8.47 -0.06 -3.52
C ASP A 58 -8.01 -0.01 -2.07
N LEU A 59 -7.31 1.07 -1.65
CA LEU A 59 -6.93 1.25 -0.25
C LEU A 59 -8.16 1.25 0.64
N SER A 60 -9.20 2.00 0.27
CA SER A 60 -10.45 2.08 1.03
C SER A 60 -11.17 0.74 1.10
N ARG A 61 -11.25 0.00 -0.01
CA ARG A 61 -11.84 -1.35 -0.05
C ARG A 61 -11.10 -2.34 0.82
N ILE A 62 -9.77 -2.27 0.82
CA ILE A 62 -8.92 -3.11 1.68
C ILE A 62 -9.23 -2.85 3.16
N ILE A 63 -9.51 -1.60 3.57
CA ILE A 63 -9.95 -1.33 4.95
C ILE A 63 -11.23 -2.08 5.25
N GLN A 64 -12.21 -1.99 4.33
CA GLN A 64 -13.54 -2.53 4.56
C GLN A 64 -13.48 -4.05 4.66
N ASP A 65 -12.81 -4.71 3.73
CA ASP A 65 -12.60 -6.17 3.72
C ASP A 65 -11.85 -6.64 4.97
N GLU A 66 -10.80 -5.93 5.40
CA GLU A 66 -10.06 -6.26 6.62
C GLU A 66 -10.86 -5.99 7.89
N GLN A 67 -11.73 -4.97 7.91
CA GLN A 67 -12.58 -4.63 9.04
C GLN A 67 -13.74 -5.64 9.17
N GLU A 68 -14.24 -6.16 8.05
CA GLU A 68 -15.23 -7.25 7.99
C GLU A 68 -14.61 -8.58 8.41
N ALA A 69 -13.37 -8.88 8.01
CA ALA A 69 -12.67 -10.11 8.41
C ALA A 69 -12.29 -10.17 9.91
N LEU A 70 -12.32 -9.04 10.61
CA LEU A 70 -12.05 -8.93 12.05
C LEU A 70 -13.31 -8.88 12.93
N ASN A 71 -14.51 -8.85 12.34
CA ASN A 71 -15.79 -8.89 13.07
C ASN A 71 -16.38 -10.31 13.16
#